data_AF-A0A1I7TPC7-F1
#
_entry.id   AF-A0A1I7TPC7-F1
#
_cell.length_a   1.000
_cell.length_b   1.000
_cell.length_c   1.000
_cell.angle_alpha   90.00
_cell.angle_beta   90.00
_cell.angle_gamma   90.00
#
_symmetry.space_group_name_H-M   'P 1'
#
loop_
_entity.id
_entity.type
_entity.pdbx_description
1 polymer ?
#
loop_
_entity_poly.entity_id
_entity_poly.type
_entity_poly.pdbx_seq_one_letter_code
_entity_poly.pdbx_strand_id
1 'polypeptide(L)'
;MIPNLSLESIIIIQLLAAGVAQRRLDFCTFGDHETAERCRRFIDLLKQKKQTIGDIYRMLRQVQTPSAGRVDELFVFDEIEKLLNEKKD
;
A
#
# COMPACT_ATOMS: atom_id res chain seq x y z
N MET A 1 8.38 -21.26 -2.96
CA MET A 1 8.24 -20.23 -1.91
C MET A 1 7.89 -18.93 -2.60
N ILE A 2 6.69 -18.40 -2.34
CA ILE A 2 6.41 -17.00 -2.69
C ILE A 2 7.29 -16.17 -1.74
N PRO A 3 8.05 -15.17 -2.23
CA PRO A 3 8.90 -14.35 -1.35
C PRO A 3 8.09 -13.78 -0.18
N ASN A 4 8.74 -13.56 0.97
CA ASN A 4 8.14 -12.95 2.15
C ASN A 4 7.67 -11.52 1.82
N LEU A 5 6.47 -11.41 1.26
CA LEU A 5 5.80 -10.13 1.01
C LEU A 5 5.17 -9.65 2.31
N SER A 6 5.35 -8.37 2.63
CA SER A 6 4.66 -7.75 3.76
C SER A 6 3.15 -7.75 3.53
N LEU A 7 2.37 -7.70 4.62
CA LEU A 7 0.92 -7.58 4.54
C LEU A 7 0.49 -6.35 3.73
N GLU A 8 1.18 -5.22 3.92
CA GLU A 8 0.97 -3.97 3.17
C GLU A 8 1.16 -4.17 1.66
N SER A 9 2.18 -4.91 1.25
CA SER A 9 2.43 -5.23 -0.17
C SER A 9 1.27 -6.05 -0.74
N ILE A 10 0.79 -7.05 0.01
CA ILE A 10 -0.34 -7.89 -0.39
C ILE A 10 -1.62 -7.04 -0.55
N ILE A 11 -1.83 -6.07 0.33
CA ILE A 11 -2.98 -5.17 0.28
C ILE A 11 -2.92 -4.26 -0.95
N ILE A 12 -1.74 -3.69 -1.26
CA ILE A 12 -1.59 -2.85 -2.46
C ILE A 12 -1.78 -3.69 -3.73
N ILE A 13 -1.26 -4.92 -3.78
CA ILE A 13 -1.46 -5.81 -4.93
C ILE A 13 -2.95 -6.09 -5.15
N GLN A 14 -3.71 -6.37 -4.08
CA GLN A 14 -5.15 -6.58 -4.17
C GLN A 14 -5.89 -5.31 -4.60
N LEU A 15 -5.47 -4.14 -4.11
CA LEU A 15 -6.01 -2.85 -4.53
C LEU A 15 -5.79 -2.61 -6.02
N LEU A 16 -4.57 -2.84 -6.51
CA LEU A 16 -4.24 -2.72 -7.94
C LEU A 16 -5.08 -3.68 -8.78
N ALA A 17 -5.18 -4.95 -8.36
CA ALA A 17 -5.95 -5.97 -9.06
C ALA A 17 -7.45 -5.62 -9.12
N ALA A 18 -8.04 -5.18 -8.01
CA ALA A 18 -9.43 -4.77 -7.96
C ALA A 18 -9.70 -3.52 -8.81
N GLY A 19 -8.79 -2.55 -8.78
CA GLY A 19 -8.86 -1.34 -9.60
C GLY A 19 -8.79 -1.63 -11.10
N VAL A 20 -7.89 -2.52 -11.53
CA VAL A 20 -7.83 -2.98 -12.92
C VAL A 20 -9.12 -3.73 -13.32
N ALA A 21 -9.63 -4.58 -12.43
CA ALA A 21 -10.85 -5.34 -12.67
C ALA A 21 -12.14 -4.50 -12.56
N GLN A 22 -12.06 -3.23 -12.17
CA GLN A 22 -13.20 -2.35 -11.88
C GLN A 22 -14.17 -2.97 -10.86
N ARG A 23 -13.62 -3.60 -9.82
CA ARG A 23 -14.40 -4.25 -8.75
C ARG A 23 -14.21 -3.53 -7.43
N ARG A 24 -15.27 -3.57 -6.61
CA ARG A 24 -15.19 -3.19 -5.20
C ARG A 24 -14.24 -4.15 -4.47
N LEU A 25 -13.45 -3.60 -3.56
CA LEU A 25 -12.57 -4.35 -2.68
C LEU A 25 -12.97 -4.08 -1.24
N ASP A 26 -13.24 -5.16 -0.50
CA ASP A 26 -13.49 -5.13 0.93
C ASP A 26 -12.40 -5.96 1.62
N PHE A 27 -11.76 -5.37 2.63
CA PHE A 27 -10.69 -6.03 3.39
C PHE A 27 -11.20 -6.48 4.76
N CYS A 28 -10.88 -7.71 5.14
CA CYS A 28 -11.12 -8.25 6.48
C CYS A 28 -9.78 -8.51 7.17
N THR A 29 -9.51 -7.82 8.27
CA THR A 29 -8.25 -7.96 9.05
C THR A 29 -8.37 -8.96 10.20
N PHE A 30 -9.47 -9.71 10.28
CA PHE A 30 -9.67 -10.80 11.25
C PHE A 30 -9.43 -10.44 12.71
N GLY A 31 -9.87 -9.25 13.12
CA GLY A 31 -9.75 -8.77 14.51
C GLY A 31 -8.50 -7.93 14.78
N ASP A 32 -7.61 -7.79 13.79
CA ASP A 32 -6.51 -6.82 13.87
C ASP A 32 -7.03 -5.41 13.56
N HIS A 33 -7.33 -4.68 14.63
CA HIS A 33 -7.82 -3.31 14.57
C HIS A 33 -6.76 -2.30 14.13
N GLU A 34 -5.49 -2.53 14.47
CA GLU A 34 -4.40 -1.62 14.11
C GLU A 34 -4.16 -1.64 12.60
N THR A 35 -4.06 -2.85 12.02
CA THR A 35 -3.96 -3.03 10.58
C THR A 35 -5.18 -2.43 9.87
N ALA A 36 -6.39 -2.63 10.40
CA ALA A 36 -7.61 -2.08 9.79
C ALA A 36 -7.56 -0.55 9.72
N GLU A 37 -7.21 0.11 10.82
CA GLU A 37 -7.11 1.57 10.87
C GLU A 37 -5.98 2.12 10.00
N ARG A 38 -4.86 1.39 9.92
CA ARG A 38 -3.74 1.76 9.03
C ARG A 38 -4.15 1.67 7.55
N CYS A 39 -4.81 0.58 7.16
CA CYS A 39 -5.35 0.41 5.81
C CYS A 39 -6.36 1.51 5.46
N ARG A 40 -7.29 1.80 6.38
CA ARG A 40 -8.29 2.85 6.19
C ARG A 40 -7.64 4.20 5.92
N ARG A 41 -6.70 4.62 6.79
CA ARG A 41 -5.96 5.88 6.64
C ARG A 41 -5.19 5.97 5.33
N PHE A 42 -4.50 4.90 4.95
CA PHE A 42 -3.74 4.84 3.71
C PHE A 42 -4.65 4.99 2.47
N ILE A 43 -5.77 4.26 2.43
CA ILE A 43 -6.74 4.35 1.33
C ILE A 43 -7.38 5.75 1.27
N ASP A 44 -7.72 6.35 2.42
CA ASP A 44 -8.26 7.70 2.49
C ASP A 44 -7.26 8.74 1.95
N LEU A 45 -5.97 8.60 2.28
CA LEU A 45 -4.91 9.46 1.75
C LEU A 45 -4.80 9.35 0.22
N LEU A 46 -4.77 8.12 -0.32
CA LEU A 46 -4.70 7.90 -1.77
C LEU A 46 -5.88 8.56 -2.49
N LYS A 47 -7.10 8.46 -1.93
CA LYS A 47 -8.29 9.12 -2.45
C LYS A 47 -8.18 10.64 -2.36
N GLN A 48 -7.76 11.18 -1.22
CA GLN A 48 -7.58 12.62 -1.01
C GLN A 48 -6.59 13.21 -2.02
N LYS A 49 -5.48 12.51 -2.27
CA LYS A 49 -4.44 12.88 -3.24
C LYS A 49 -4.82 12.53 -4.69
N LYS A 50 -6.04 12.05 -4.94
CA LYS A 50 -6.58 11.68 -6.27
C LYS A 50 -5.66 10.75 -7.07
N GLN A 51 -5.01 9.81 -6.39
CA GLN A 51 -4.06 8.91 -7.04
C GLN A 51 -4.79 7.87 -7.91
N THR A 52 -4.30 7.64 -9.11
CA THR A 52 -4.79 6.57 -9.98
C THR A 52 -4.12 5.24 -9.65
N ILE A 53 -4.69 4.13 -10.11
CA ILE A 53 -4.06 2.80 -10.04
C ILE A 53 -2.66 2.80 -10.68
N GLY A 54 -2.48 3.56 -11.77
CA GLY A 54 -1.19 3.72 -12.44
C GLY A 54 -0.17 4.54 -11.64
N ASP A 55 -0.62 5.52 -10.84
CA ASP A 55 0.26 6.23 -9.89
C ASP A 55 0.70 5.32 -8.76
N ILE A 56 -0.25 4.58 -8.16
CA ILE A 56 0.00 3.63 -7.07
C ILE A 56 1.01 2.57 -7.49
N TYR A 57 0.84 1.99 -8.69
CA TYR A 57 1.79 1.03 -9.23
C TYR A 57 3.20 1.62 -9.43
N ARG A 58 3.29 2.86 -9.93
CA ARG A 58 4.57 3.54 -10.09
C ARG A 58 5.27 3.77 -8.75
N MET A 59 4.55 4.22 -7.73
CA MET A 59 5.10 4.41 -6.38
C MET A 59 5.53 3.09 -5.76
N LEU A 60 4.73 2.02 -5.91
CA LEU A 60 5.10 0.69 -5.41
C LEU A 60 6.43 0.20 -6.00
N ARG A 61 6.72 0.48 -7.27
CA ARG A 61 8.02 0.15 -7.89
C ARG A 61 9.19 1.01 -7.40
N GLN A 62 8.91 2.16 -6.77
CA GLN A 62 9.93 3.05 -6.20
C GLN A 62 10.26 2.69 -4.75
N VAL A 63 9.35 2.00 -4.06
CA VAL A 63 9.63 1.46 -2.71
C VAL A 63 10.77 0.46 -2.82
N GLN A 64 11.91 0.80 -2.24
CA GLN A 64 13.04 -0.11 -2.18
C GLN A 64 12.72 -1.22 -1.18
N THR A 65 12.67 -2.48 -1.64
CA THR A 65 12.62 -3.61 -0.70
C THR A 65 13.81 -3.50 0.26
N PRO A 66 13.61 -3.49 1.59
CA PRO A 66 14.73 -3.45 2.51
C PRO A 66 15.68 -4.61 2.20
N SER A 67 16.98 -4.31 2.13
CA SER A 67 18.01 -5.33 2.04
C SER A 67 17.76 -6.37 3.13
N ALA A 68 17.72 -7.64 2.77
CA ALA A 68 17.42 -8.76 3.67
C ALA A 68 18.15 -8.58 5.02
N GLY A 69 17.41 -8.20 6.08
CA GLY A 69 17.99 -7.91 7.40
C GLY A 69 17.33 -6.78 8.19
N ARG A 70 16.53 -5.90 7.56
CA ARG A 70 15.71 -4.89 8.26
C ARG A 70 14.28 -4.90 7.74
N VAL A 71 13.53 -5.94 8.11
CA VAL A 71 12.08 -5.94 7.93
C VAL A 71 11.49 -5.37 9.21
N ASP A 72 11.55 -4.04 9.36
CA ASP A 72 10.58 -3.40 10.23
C ASP A 72 9.22 -3.59 9.54
N GLU A 73 8.26 -4.12 10.28
CA GLU A 73 7.07 -4.82 9.76
C GLU A 73 6.10 -3.94 8.93
N LEU A 74 6.42 -2.66 8.72
CA LEU A 74 5.48 -1.61 8.35
C LEU A 74 6.09 -0.52 7.43
N PHE A 75 6.91 -0.93 6.45
CA PHE A 75 7.70 0.00 5.63
C PHE A 75 7.00 0.53 4.38
N VAL A 76 6.08 -0.24 3.78
CA VAL A 76 5.63 0.02 2.40
C VAL A 76 4.62 1.15 2.36
N PHE A 77 3.66 1.19 3.29
CA PHE A 77 2.74 2.33 3.39
C PHE A 77 3.52 3.61 3.69
N ASP A 78 4.44 3.58 4.65
CA ASP A 78 5.20 4.76 5.07
C ASP A 78 6.05 5.34 3.94
N GLU A 79 6.70 4.51 3.13
CA GLU A 79 7.45 4.99 1.96
C GLU A 79 6.55 5.60 0.89
N ILE A 80 5.38 4.99 0.62
CA ILE A 80 4.44 5.57 -0.34
C ILE A 80 3.89 6.90 0.19
N GLU A 81 3.60 6.98 1.49
CA GLU A 81 3.18 8.23 2.13
C GLU A 81 4.24 9.32 2.02
N LYS A 82 5.53 8.99 2.17
CA LYS A 82 6.63 9.93 1.92
C LYS A 82 6.63 10.42 0.47
N LEU A 83 6.56 9.52 -0.51
CA LEU A 83 6.52 9.87 -1.93
C LEU A 83 5.33 10.78 -2.28
N LEU A 84 4.18 10.60 -1.62
CA LEU A 84 2.98 11.42 -1.79
C LEU A 84 3.10 12.83 -1.18
N ASN A 85 3.96 12.99 -0.18
CA ASN A 85 4.18 14.26 0.51
C ASN A 85 5.38 15.03 -0.06
N GLU A 86 6.34 14.35 -0.68
CA GLU A 86 7.49 14.95 -1.36
C GLU A 86 7.13 15.54 -2.73
N LYS A 87 6.10 15.02 -3.41
CA LYS A 87 5.48 15.69 -4.56
C LYS A 87 4.77 16.96 -4.10
N LYS A 88 5.51 18.06 -3.99
CA LYS A 88 4.96 19.40 -4.08
C LYS A 88 4.67 19.70 -5.56
N ASP A 89 3.44 20.12 -5.83
CA ASP A 89 2.99 20.63 -7.12
C ASP A 89 3.91 21.76 -7.63
#